data_AF-A0AB73TGL0-F1
#
_entry.id   AF-A0AB73TGL0-F1
#
_cell.length_a   1.000
_cell.length_b   1.000
_cell.length_c   1.000
_cell.angle_alpha   90.00
_cell.angle_beta   90.00
_cell.angle_gamma   90.00
#
_symmetry.space_group_name_H-M   'P 1'
#
loop_
_entity.id
_entity.type
_entity.pdbx_description
1 polymer ?
#
loop_
_entity_poly.entity_id
_entity_poly.type
_entity_poly.pdbx_seq_one_letter_code
_entity_poly.pdbx_strand_id
1 'polypeptide(L)'
;MEPWEQIDLCWRAPEPADDFAEWLADRSTVTHDHLVGVAEIGRDETGALVARASAPVGLALPAALDRIGPPTAGVAVTLTLPLLELALLADAGAVLLGRAGIDDVLVDDAGAVVLVDRPPGTTDRSGPGVVSGVEALVLAVRAVWERVDPREVCHDEVDQACSAARRDGGAALLALDRVIRAAAPPRPVRWDPPPMTFAFDVDPRVPGPAAPHSAVGRLLQSGRGLLPSGLPVGSHRFGVRRLATGLVVVVGVVVAGAWGAR
;
A
#
# COMPACT_ATOMS: atom_id res chain seq x y z
N MET A 1 -4.29 24.38 -7.91
CA MET A 1 -4.59 22.96 -8.15
C MET A 1 -5.86 22.71 -7.37
N GLU A 2 -6.97 22.52 -8.07
CA GLU A 2 -8.26 22.26 -7.41
C GLU A 2 -8.20 20.87 -6.76
N PRO A 3 -8.72 20.69 -5.53
CA PRO A 3 -8.56 19.46 -4.74
C PRO A 3 -9.35 18.23 -5.26
N TRP A 4 -9.90 18.27 -6.47
CA TRP A 4 -10.70 17.22 -7.09
C TRP A 4 -10.28 16.85 -8.52
N GLU A 5 -9.09 17.27 -8.97
CA GLU A 5 -8.44 16.61 -10.10
C GLU A 5 -8.02 15.21 -9.61
N GLN A 6 -9.01 14.30 -9.57
CA GLN A 6 -8.78 12.88 -9.48
C GLN A 6 -7.90 12.54 -10.68
N ILE A 7 -6.60 12.38 -10.43
CA ILE A 7 -5.68 11.85 -11.42
C ILE A 7 -6.30 10.53 -11.82
N ASP A 8 -6.74 10.40 -13.08
CA ASP A 8 -7.13 9.11 -13.62
C ASP A 8 -5.90 8.22 -13.52
N LEU A 9 -5.82 7.40 -12.47
CA LEU A 9 -4.78 6.40 -12.24
C LEU A 9 -5.05 5.20 -13.15
N CYS A 10 -5.19 5.49 -14.44
CA CYS A 10 -5.57 4.57 -15.49
C CYS A 10 -4.42 4.49 -16.46
N TRP A 11 -3.81 3.30 -16.54
CA TRP A 11 -2.67 3.07 -17.39
C TRP A 11 -2.98 2.03 -18.45
N ARG A 12 -2.59 2.36 -19.67
CA ARG A 12 -2.59 1.42 -20.79
C ARG A 12 -1.27 0.66 -20.82
N ALA A 13 -1.35 -0.65 -21.04
CA ALA A 13 -0.18 -1.49 -21.17
C ALA A 13 0.68 -1.06 -22.37
N PRO A 14 2.00 -0.90 -22.17
CA PRO A 14 2.94 -0.69 -23.26
C PRO A 14 3.19 -1.99 -24.04
N GLU A 15 3.86 -1.88 -25.18
CA GLU A 15 4.40 -3.02 -25.92
C GLU A 15 5.94 -3.01 -25.80
N PRO A 16 6.58 -4.07 -25.29
CA PRO A 16 5.99 -5.32 -24.77
C PRO A 16 5.30 -5.13 -23.39
N ALA A 17 4.30 -5.97 -23.11
CA ALA A 17 3.43 -5.85 -21.93
C ALA A 17 3.86 -6.71 -20.72
N ASP A 18 5.00 -7.40 -20.79
CA ASP A 18 5.41 -8.39 -19.77
C ASP A 18 5.59 -7.74 -18.37
N ASP A 19 6.41 -6.69 -18.28
CA ASP A 19 6.62 -5.94 -17.03
C ASP A 19 5.32 -5.31 -16.50
N PHE A 20 4.42 -4.91 -17.40
CA PHE A 20 3.12 -4.37 -17.02
C PHE A 20 2.22 -5.46 -16.41
N ALA A 21 2.25 -6.66 -16.97
CA ALA A 21 1.49 -7.80 -16.46
C ALA A 21 2.04 -8.29 -15.10
N GLU A 22 3.36 -8.27 -14.91
CA GLU A 22 4.01 -8.56 -13.61
C GLU A 22 3.64 -7.52 -12.56
N TRP A 23 3.77 -6.22 -12.89
CA TRP A 23 3.32 -5.13 -12.01
C TRP A 23 1.84 -5.29 -11.63
N LEU A 24 1.00 -5.64 -12.61
CA LEU A 24 -0.43 -5.84 -12.39
C LEU A 24 -0.71 -7.02 -11.47
N ALA A 25 0.04 -8.11 -11.59
CA ALA A 25 -0.06 -9.27 -10.71
C ALA A 25 0.28 -8.86 -9.27
N ASP A 26 1.38 -8.15 -9.07
CA ASP A 26 1.81 -7.67 -7.75
C ASP A 26 0.78 -6.76 -7.10
N ARG A 27 0.19 -5.83 -7.85
CA ARG A 27 -0.88 -4.93 -7.35
C ARG A 27 -2.24 -5.61 -7.17
N SER A 28 -2.48 -6.74 -7.82
CA SER A 28 -3.70 -7.54 -7.67
C SER A 28 -3.64 -8.49 -6.47
N THR A 29 -2.43 -8.81 -5.99
CA THR A 29 -2.24 -9.55 -4.75
C THR A 29 -2.29 -8.61 -3.54
N VAL A 30 -3.22 -8.85 -2.61
CA VAL A 30 -3.42 -8.03 -1.39
C VAL A 30 -2.34 -8.33 -0.33
N THR A 31 -1.09 -8.49 -0.74
CA THR A 31 0.01 -8.86 0.17
C THR A 31 0.71 -7.67 0.79
N HIS A 32 0.53 -6.46 0.24
CA HIS A 32 1.29 -5.28 0.65
C HIS A 32 0.36 -4.09 0.89
N ASP A 33 0.05 -3.81 2.16
CA ASP A 33 -0.82 -2.70 2.58
C ASP A 33 -0.27 -1.30 2.20
N HIS A 34 0.99 -1.24 1.77
CA HIS A 34 1.73 -0.03 1.43
C HIS A 34 1.85 0.22 -0.08
N LEU A 35 1.15 -0.56 -0.91
CA LEU A 35 1.13 -0.41 -2.36
C LEU A 35 -0.29 -0.15 -2.84
N VAL A 36 -0.42 0.72 -3.84
CA VAL A 36 -1.73 0.99 -4.43
C VAL A 36 -2.33 -0.28 -5.06
N GLY A 37 -3.56 -0.64 -4.68
CA GLY A 37 -4.25 -1.77 -5.28
C GLY A 37 -4.78 -1.46 -6.67
N VAL A 38 -5.12 -2.51 -7.43
CA VAL A 38 -5.84 -2.38 -8.71
C VAL A 38 -7.35 -2.47 -8.48
N ALA A 39 -8.08 -1.47 -8.97
CA ALA A 39 -9.55 -1.43 -8.86
C ALA A 39 -10.24 -2.17 -10.01
N GLU A 40 -9.84 -1.91 -11.26
CA GLU A 40 -10.37 -2.64 -12.43
C GLU A 40 -9.28 -2.90 -13.46
N ILE A 41 -9.48 -3.98 -14.22
CA ILE A 41 -8.67 -4.37 -15.36
C ILE A 41 -9.62 -4.56 -16.53
N GLY A 42 -9.27 -4.00 -17.69
CA GLY A 42 -10.10 -4.05 -18.88
C GLY A 42 -9.28 -4.02 -20.16
N ARG A 43 -9.97 -3.80 -21.27
CA ARG A 43 -9.34 -3.52 -22.56
C ARG A 43 -9.91 -2.24 -23.13
N ASP A 44 -9.07 -1.46 -23.81
CA ASP A 44 -9.52 -0.32 -24.58
C ASP A 44 -10.12 -0.76 -25.94
N GLU A 45 -10.59 0.21 -26.72
CA GLU A 45 -11.16 0.02 -28.05
C GLU A 45 -10.19 -0.62 -29.06
N THR A 46 -8.88 -0.53 -28.82
CA THR A 46 -7.84 -1.15 -29.64
C THR A 46 -7.51 -2.58 -29.19
N GLY A 47 -8.14 -3.04 -28.11
CA GLY A 47 -7.89 -4.34 -27.50
C GLY A 47 -6.68 -4.36 -26.56
N ALA A 48 -6.01 -3.23 -26.31
CA ALA A 48 -4.88 -3.15 -25.39
C ALA A 48 -5.34 -3.29 -23.94
N LEU A 49 -4.51 -3.93 -23.10
CA LEU A 49 -4.80 -4.08 -21.67
C LEU A 49 -4.76 -2.71 -20.98
N VAL A 50 -5.73 -2.45 -20.11
CA VAL A 50 -5.81 -1.23 -19.31
C VAL A 50 -6.04 -1.61 -17.86
N ALA A 51 -5.28 -0.98 -16.95
CA ALA A 51 -5.44 -1.15 -15.52
C ALA A 51 -5.73 0.19 -14.86
N ARG A 52 -6.74 0.22 -13.99
CA ARG A 52 -7.07 1.38 -13.17
C ARG A 52 -6.78 1.06 -11.71
N ALA A 53 -5.86 1.80 -11.10
CA ALA A 53 -5.60 1.69 -9.67
C ALA A 53 -6.77 2.19 -8.84
N SER A 54 -6.89 1.65 -7.64
CA SER A 54 -7.72 2.19 -6.58
C SER A 54 -7.26 3.61 -6.28
N ALA A 55 -8.16 4.59 -6.34
CA ALA A 55 -7.86 5.96 -5.94
C ALA A 55 -7.53 5.96 -4.44
N PRO A 56 -6.25 6.11 -4.05
CA PRO A 56 -5.89 6.13 -2.64
C PRO A 56 -6.37 7.45 -2.05
N VAL A 57 -7.08 7.37 -0.92
CA VAL A 57 -7.51 8.55 -0.18
C VAL A 57 -6.38 8.90 0.79
N GLY A 58 -5.76 10.06 0.62
CA GLY A 58 -4.63 10.48 1.43
C GLY A 58 -3.99 11.78 0.94
N LEU A 59 -3.00 12.25 1.69
CA LEU A 59 -2.18 13.41 1.32
C LEU A 59 -0.82 12.93 0.81
N ALA A 60 -0.30 13.59 -0.23
CA ALA A 60 1.09 13.41 -0.65
C ALA A 60 2.03 13.65 0.53
N LEU A 61 3.09 12.86 0.64
CA LEU A 61 3.99 12.83 1.78
C LEU A 61 4.52 14.22 2.16
N PRO A 62 4.94 15.09 1.22
CA PRO A 62 5.34 16.45 1.58
C PRO A 62 4.24 17.24 2.29
N ALA A 63 3.01 17.19 1.77
CA ALA A 63 1.85 17.86 2.37
C ALA A 63 1.43 17.22 3.71
N ALA A 64 1.57 15.90 3.83
CA ALA A 64 1.33 15.19 5.09
C ALA A 64 2.35 15.62 6.16
N LEU A 65 3.64 15.73 5.82
CA LEU A 65 4.69 16.20 6.71
C LEU A 65 4.47 17.66 7.14
N ASP A 66 4.00 18.52 6.24
CA ASP A 66 3.64 19.91 6.58
C ASP A 66 2.51 19.97 7.62
N ARG A 67 1.58 19.02 7.58
CA ARG A 67 0.47 18.91 8.55
C ARG A 67 0.89 18.28 9.87
N ILE A 68 1.74 17.25 9.83
CA ILE A 68 2.29 16.58 11.02
C ILE A 68 3.22 17.54 11.78
N GLY A 69 3.91 18.43 11.07
CA GLY A 69 5.00 19.23 11.60
C GLY A 69 6.28 18.39 11.74
N PRO A 70 7.33 18.92 12.40
CA PRO A 70 8.60 18.23 12.58
C PRO A 70 8.40 16.90 13.35
N PRO A 71 8.59 15.73 12.71
CA PRO A 71 8.44 14.45 13.40
C PRO A 71 9.59 14.23 14.38
N THR A 72 9.28 13.61 15.52
CA THR A 72 10.32 13.00 16.37
C THR A 72 10.96 11.82 15.62
N ALA A 73 12.19 11.44 15.98
CA ALA A 73 12.87 10.28 15.39
C ALA A 73 11.99 9.01 15.41
N GLY A 74 11.27 8.72 16.50
CA GLY A 74 10.40 7.54 16.58
C GLY A 74 9.16 7.59 15.64
N VAL A 75 8.64 8.79 15.37
CA VAL A 75 7.57 9.00 14.38
C VAL A 75 8.15 8.83 12.97
N ALA A 76 9.34 9.38 12.71
CA ALA A 76 10.04 9.21 11.44
C ALA A 76 10.32 7.73 11.13
N VAL A 77 10.76 6.95 12.12
CA VAL A 77 10.91 5.48 11.99
C VAL A 77 9.58 4.85 11.58
N THR A 78 8.48 5.21 12.22
CA THR A 78 7.15 4.63 11.90
C THR A 78 6.70 4.93 10.48
N LEU A 79 6.97 6.14 9.98
CA LEU A 79 6.64 6.52 8.59
C LEU A 79 7.57 5.87 7.57
N THR A 80 8.83 5.61 7.92
CA THR A 80 9.87 5.21 6.94
C THR A 80 10.12 3.70 6.87
N LEU A 81 9.81 2.93 7.91
CA LEU A 81 9.98 1.47 7.87
C LEU A 81 9.16 0.79 6.75
N PRO A 82 7.87 1.11 6.55
CA PRO A 82 7.11 0.54 5.43
C PRO A 82 7.72 0.82 4.05
N LEU A 83 8.30 2.02 3.87
CA LEU A 83 8.94 2.42 2.62
C LEU A 83 10.20 1.58 2.36
N LEU A 84 10.99 1.34 3.40
CA LEU A 84 12.20 0.53 3.31
C LEU A 84 11.89 -0.95 3.10
N GLU A 85 10.84 -1.46 3.74
CA GLU A 85 10.39 -2.84 3.55
C GLU A 85 9.98 -3.08 2.09
N LEU A 86 9.25 -2.14 1.47
CA LEU A 86 8.95 -2.20 0.03
C LEU A 86 10.19 -2.09 -0.85
N ALA A 87 11.12 -1.20 -0.52
CA ALA A 87 12.36 -1.05 -1.28
C ALA A 87 13.21 -2.32 -1.24
N LEU A 88 13.29 -2.99 -0.09
CA LEU A 88 14.00 -4.26 0.09
C LEU A 88 13.31 -5.42 -0.64
N LEU A 89 11.97 -5.48 -0.62
CA LEU A 89 11.22 -6.46 -1.41
C LEU A 89 11.50 -6.29 -2.90
N ALA A 90 11.56 -5.04 -3.38
CA ALA A 90 11.83 -4.74 -4.78
C ALA A 90 13.28 -5.06 -5.18
N ASP A 91 14.24 -4.72 -4.33
CA ASP A 91 15.66 -5.06 -4.52
C ASP A 91 15.88 -6.59 -4.55
N ALA A 92 15.11 -7.34 -3.76
CA ALA A 92 15.11 -8.80 -3.78
C ALA A 92 14.37 -9.42 -4.97
N GLY A 93 13.72 -8.62 -5.83
CA GLY A 93 12.90 -9.10 -6.94
C GLY A 93 11.59 -9.77 -6.50
N ALA A 94 11.13 -9.51 -5.28
CA ALA A 94 9.89 -10.05 -4.73
C ALA A 94 8.66 -9.21 -5.12
N VAL A 95 8.88 -7.98 -5.57
CA VAL A 95 7.85 -7.09 -6.10
C VAL A 95 8.45 -6.19 -7.18
N LEU A 96 7.78 -6.05 -8.30
CA LEU A 96 8.15 -5.12 -9.35
C LEU A 96 7.60 -3.73 -9.03
N LEU A 97 8.49 -2.78 -8.76
CA LEU A 97 8.15 -1.37 -8.63
C LEU A 97 8.38 -0.66 -9.97
N GLY A 98 7.37 0.10 -10.39
CA GLY A 98 7.44 1.00 -11.52
C GLY A 98 8.12 2.33 -11.17
N ARG A 99 7.57 3.44 -11.68
CA ARG A 99 8.17 4.77 -11.52
C ARG A 99 7.33 5.68 -10.63
N ALA A 100 7.99 6.41 -9.74
CA ALA A 100 7.33 7.31 -8.80
C ALA A 100 8.19 8.54 -8.54
N GLY A 101 7.54 9.63 -8.15
CA GLY A 101 8.13 10.77 -7.46
C GLY A 101 7.71 10.78 -6.00
N ILE A 102 8.21 11.75 -5.24
CA ILE A 102 7.88 11.90 -3.82
C ILE A 102 6.38 12.18 -3.60
N ASP A 103 5.73 12.88 -4.54
CA ASP A 103 4.30 13.19 -4.46
C ASP A 103 3.40 11.97 -4.71
N ASP A 104 3.97 10.88 -5.23
CA ASP A 104 3.27 9.61 -5.40
C ASP A 104 3.36 8.71 -4.15
N VAL A 105 4.06 9.15 -3.11
CA VAL A 105 4.04 8.53 -1.79
C VAL A 105 3.01 9.26 -0.96
N LEU A 106 1.96 8.58 -0.54
CA LEU A 106 0.84 9.16 0.18
C LEU A 106 0.85 8.71 1.64
N VAL A 107 0.28 9.52 2.52
CA VAL A 107 -0.18 9.13 3.85
C VAL A 107 -1.70 9.07 3.79
N ASP A 108 -2.25 7.86 3.93
CA ASP A 108 -3.69 7.62 3.83
C ASP A 108 -4.44 8.11 5.08
N ASP A 109 -5.76 8.01 5.07
CA ASP A 109 -6.59 8.46 6.21
C ASP A 109 -6.32 7.70 7.52
N ALA A 110 -5.78 6.48 7.44
CA ALA A 110 -5.36 5.69 8.60
C ALA A 110 -3.96 6.05 9.10
N GLY A 111 -3.25 6.93 8.39
CA GLY A 111 -1.85 7.30 8.67
C GLY A 111 -0.84 6.28 8.14
N ALA A 112 -1.26 5.33 7.31
CA ALA A 112 -0.38 4.39 6.64
C ALA A 112 0.24 5.03 5.40
N VAL A 113 1.51 4.70 5.13
CA VAL A 113 2.20 5.21 3.96
C VAL A 113 1.96 4.27 2.77
N VAL A 114 1.57 4.83 1.62
CA VAL A 114 1.20 4.07 0.42
C VAL A 114 1.93 4.62 -0.80
N LEU A 115 2.60 3.76 -1.56
CA LEU A 115 3.23 4.12 -2.83
C LEU A 115 2.23 3.93 -3.99
N VAL A 116 2.08 4.98 -4.80
CA VAL A 116 1.29 5.01 -6.04
C VAL A 116 2.22 5.09 -7.24
N ASP A 117 2.90 4.00 -7.56
CA ASP A 117 3.82 3.98 -8.69
C ASP A 117 3.10 3.81 -10.03
N ARG A 118 3.72 4.35 -11.07
CA ARG A 118 3.30 4.18 -12.46
C ARG A 118 3.85 2.87 -13.00
N PRO A 119 3.05 2.03 -13.68
CA PRO A 119 3.53 0.77 -14.22
C PRO A 119 4.75 0.97 -15.15
N PRO A 120 5.68 0.00 -15.21
CA PRO A 120 6.81 0.04 -16.13
C PRO A 120 6.38 0.27 -17.59
N GLY A 121 7.20 1.01 -18.34
CA GLY A 121 6.98 1.28 -19.77
C GLY A 121 5.82 2.23 -20.10
N THR A 122 5.03 2.66 -19.12
CA THR A 122 3.97 3.68 -19.36
C THR A 122 4.61 5.03 -19.68
N THR A 123 4.04 5.73 -20.66
CA THR A 123 4.55 7.03 -21.14
C THR A 123 3.98 8.22 -20.39
N ASP A 124 3.10 7.99 -19.40
CA ASP A 124 2.43 9.07 -18.71
C ASP A 124 3.40 9.94 -17.92
N ARG A 125 3.22 11.25 -18.13
CA ARG A 125 3.94 12.41 -17.57
C ARG A 125 5.18 12.03 -16.75
N SER A 126 6.31 11.87 -17.45
CA SER A 126 7.64 11.99 -16.84
C SER A 126 7.83 13.44 -16.37
N GLY A 127 7.24 13.77 -15.22
CA GLY A 127 7.47 15.03 -14.54
C GLY A 127 8.90 15.09 -13.99
N PRO A 128 9.46 16.29 -13.79
CA PRO A 128 10.71 16.43 -13.07
C PRO A 128 10.59 15.74 -11.70
N GLY A 129 11.55 14.87 -11.36
CA GLY A 129 11.58 14.14 -10.08
C GLY A 129 10.98 12.73 -10.11
N VAL A 130 10.43 12.26 -11.24
CA VAL A 130 9.98 10.86 -11.38
C VAL A 130 11.17 9.92 -11.64
N VAL A 131 11.45 9.05 -10.68
CA VAL A 131 12.59 8.12 -10.67
C VAL A 131 12.11 6.66 -10.61
N SER A 132 13.01 5.70 -10.42
CA SER A 132 12.61 4.30 -10.14
C SER A 132 11.89 4.22 -8.80
N GLY A 133 10.99 3.25 -8.61
CA GLY A 133 10.23 3.11 -7.36
C GLY A 133 11.12 2.97 -6.12
N VAL A 134 12.20 2.18 -6.21
CA VAL A 134 13.18 2.06 -5.12
C VAL A 134 13.84 3.41 -4.80
N GLU A 135 14.27 4.15 -5.82
CA GLU A 135 14.86 5.48 -5.61
C GLU A 135 13.84 6.46 -5.02
N ALA A 136 12.58 6.43 -5.45
CA ALA A 136 11.51 7.25 -4.91
C ALA A 136 11.24 6.95 -3.44
N LEU A 137 11.24 5.68 -3.04
CA LEU A 137 11.10 5.26 -1.64
C LEU A 137 12.26 5.77 -0.79
N VAL A 138 13.51 5.67 -1.26
CA VAL A 138 14.68 6.21 -0.53
C VAL A 138 14.62 7.74 -0.42
N LEU A 139 14.19 8.44 -1.47
CA LEU A 139 13.98 9.89 -1.44
C LEU A 139 12.86 10.28 -0.46
N ALA A 140 11.78 9.51 -0.39
CA ALA A 140 10.71 9.71 0.58
C ALA A 140 11.20 9.49 2.01
N VAL A 141 12.01 8.45 2.26
CA VAL A 141 12.67 8.24 3.56
C VAL A 141 13.50 9.45 3.94
N ARG A 142 14.38 9.91 3.05
CA ARG A 142 15.20 11.10 3.27
C ARG A 142 14.34 12.33 3.59
N ALA A 143 13.27 12.56 2.85
CA ALA A 143 12.40 13.72 3.05
C ALA A 143 11.70 13.72 4.42
N VAL A 144 11.35 12.55 4.98
CA VAL A 144 10.84 12.46 6.35
C VAL A 144 11.94 12.83 7.36
N TRP A 145 13.15 12.30 7.17
CA TRP A 145 14.27 12.51 8.09
C TRP A 145 14.85 13.93 8.03
N GLU A 146 14.78 14.61 6.89
CA GLU A 146 15.11 16.03 6.77
C GLU A 146 14.19 16.95 7.61
N ARG A 147 13.01 16.46 8.03
CA ARG A 147 12.09 17.18 8.93
C ARG A 147 12.35 16.92 10.41
N VAL A 148 13.13 15.89 10.75
CA VAL A 148 13.52 15.58 12.14
C VAL A 148 14.47 16.68 12.65
N ASP A 149 14.49 16.95 13.96
CA ASP A 149 15.41 17.96 14.52
C ASP A 149 16.87 17.62 14.14
N PRO A 150 17.61 18.52 13.45
CA PRO A 150 19.00 18.28 13.07
C PRO A 150 19.95 18.05 14.25
N ARG A 151 19.51 18.33 15.49
CA ARG A 151 20.27 18.03 16.71
C ARG A 151 20.21 16.57 17.14
N GLU A 152 19.34 15.76 16.53
CA GLU A 152 19.29 14.33 16.79
C GLU A 152 20.61 13.66 16.38
N VAL A 153 21.17 12.84 17.27
CA VAL A 153 22.50 12.23 17.09
C VAL A 153 22.57 11.34 15.84
N CYS A 154 21.44 10.75 15.44
CA CYS A 154 21.34 9.87 14.29
C CYS A 154 21.21 10.59 12.93
N HIS A 155 21.01 11.92 12.92
CA HIS A 155 20.66 12.67 11.70
C HIS A 155 21.69 12.49 10.57
N ASP A 156 22.97 12.70 10.86
CA ASP A 156 24.04 12.58 9.86
C ASP A 156 24.24 11.15 9.37
N GLU A 157 24.08 10.16 10.25
CA GLU A 157 24.19 8.75 9.91
C GLU A 157 23.05 8.34 8.96
N VAL A 158 21.83 8.82 9.20
CA VAL A 158 20.68 8.58 8.33
C VAL A 158 20.87 9.21 6.95
N ASP A 159 21.33 10.47 6.86
CA ASP A 159 21.54 11.15 5.56
C ASP A 159 22.63 10.45 4.72
N GLN A 160 23.72 10.01 5.36
CA GLN A 160 24.77 9.22 4.72
C GLN A 160 24.23 7.87 4.24
N ALA A 161 23.46 7.17 5.06
CA ALA A 161 22.85 5.88 4.70
C ALA A 161 21.84 6.03 3.54
N CYS A 162 21.03 7.09 3.52
CA CYS A 162 20.13 7.39 2.41
C CYS A 162 20.90 7.64 1.11
N SER A 163 21.99 8.41 1.19
CA SER A 163 22.84 8.71 0.04
C SER A 163 23.56 7.47 -0.51
N ALA A 164 24.00 6.57 0.36
CA ALA A 164 24.59 5.28 -0.03
C ALA A 164 23.53 4.36 -0.66
N ALA A 165 22.38 4.16 0.00
CA ALA A 165 21.29 3.33 -0.49
C ALA A 165 20.81 3.75 -1.89
N ARG A 166 20.71 5.06 -2.13
CA ARG A 166 20.32 5.61 -3.44
C ARG A 166 21.33 5.30 -4.55
N ARG A 167 22.63 5.28 -4.24
CA ARG A 167 23.69 5.04 -5.24
C ARG A 167 23.94 3.55 -5.47
N ASP A 168 23.92 2.77 -4.39
CA ASP A 168 24.51 1.43 -4.38
C ASP A 168 23.47 0.30 -4.25
N GLY A 169 22.23 0.59 -3.81
CA GLY A 169 21.17 -0.42 -3.64
C GLY A 169 21.56 -1.55 -2.67
N GLY A 170 20.93 -2.72 -2.77
CA GLY A 170 21.39 -3.97 -2.16
C GLY A 170 21.81 -3.88 -0.69
N ALA A 171 23.09 -4.14 -0.42
CA ALA A 171 23.65 -4.09 0.93
C ALA A 171 23.53 -2.70 1.59
N ALA A 172 23.52 -1.62 0.81
CA ALA A 172 23.34 -0.26 1.32
C ALA A 172 21.87 0.01 1.73
N LEU A 173 20.89 -0.57 1.04
CA LEU A 173 19.48 -0.54 1.48
C LEU A 173 19.30 -1.29 2.81
N LEU A 174 19.93 -2.46 2.96
CA LEU A 174 19.92 -3.21 4.21
C LEU A 174 20.62 -2.45 5.35
N ALA A 175 21.69 -1.71 5.04
CA ALA A 175 22.35 -0.85 6.01
C ALA A 175 21.43 0.31 6.45
N LEU A 176 20.74 0.96 5.50
CA LEU A 176 19.77 2.00 5.79
C LEU A 176 18.63 1.49 6.68
N ASP A 177 18.05 0.32 6.41
CA ASP A 177 17.03 -0.30 7.29
C ASP A 177 17.53 -0.50 8.72
N ARG A 178 18.77 -0.99 8.89
CA ARG A 178 19.36 -1.14 10.23
C ARG A 178 19.56 0.20 10.94
N VAL A 179 20.03 1.22 10.22
CA VAL A 179 20.22 2.58 10.77
C VAL A 179 18.88 3.17 11.21
N ILE A 180 17.84 3.09 10.38
CA ILE A 180 16.50 3.58 10.73
C ILE A 180 15.95 2.84 11.96
N ARG A 181 16.04 1.50 12.01
CA ARG A 181 15.56 0.72 13.16
C ARG A 181 16.33 1.02 14.46
N ALA A 182 17.61 1.39 14.35
CA ALA A 182 18.46 1.73 15.49
C ALA A 182 18.26 3.17 15.98
N ALA A 183 17.81 4.08 15.12
CA ALA A 183 17.71 5.51 15.43
C ALA A 183 16.78 5.81 16.62
N ALA A 184 15.61 5.17 16.66
CA ALA A 184 14.65 5.29 17.76
C ALA A 184 13.62 4.14 17.76
N PRO A 185 13.01 3.81 18.91
CA PRO A 185 11.85 2.93 18.91
C PRO A 185 10.66 3.59 18.19
N PRO A 186 9.87 2.84 17.40
CA PRO A 186 8.72 3.39 16.68
C PRO A 186 7.70 4.01 17.64
N ARG A 187 7.09 5.11 17.20
CA ARG A 187 6.09 5.89 17.94
C ARG A 187 4.86 6.15 17.06
N PRO A 188 3.64 6.06 17.61
CA PRO A 188 2.43 6.35 16.85
C PRO A 188 2.46 7.73 16.22
N VAL A 189 2.06 7.81 14.95
CA VAL A 189 1.86 9.08 14.23
C VAL A 189 0.54 9.68 14.72
N ARG A 190 0.56 10.92 15.20
CA ARG A 190 -0.68 11.67 15.46
C ARG A 190 -1.18 12.25 14.14
N TRP A 191 -1.86 11.41 13.36
CA TRP A 191 -2.45 11.78 12.09
C TRP A 191 -3.90 12.23 12.29
N ASP A 192 -4.21 13.41 11.79
CA ASP A 192 -5.57 13.92 11.68
C ASP A 192 -5.84 14.14 10.19
N PRO A 193 -6.57 13.26 9.50
CA PRO A 193 -6.73 13.34 8.05
C PRO A 193 -7.44 14.64 7.63
N PRO A 194 -7.21 15.15 6.41
CA PRO A 194 -7.93 16.30 5.91
C PRO A 194 -9.45 16.03 5.93
N PRO A 195 -10.29 17.02 6.29
CA PRO A 195 -11.74 16.83 6.26
C PRO A 195 -12.17 16.50 4.84
N MET A 196 -12.92 15.40 4.67
CA MET A 196 -13.47 15.05 3.37
C MET A 196 -14.36 16.18 2.85
N THR A 197 -14.16 16.58 1.58
CA THR A 197 -14.97 17.60 0.90
C THR A 197 -16.47 17.34 1.02
N PHE A 198 -16.84 16.05 1.13
CA PHE A 198 -18.19 15.61 1.45
C PHE A 198 -18.18 14.86 2.78
N ALA A 199 -18.59 15.54 3.85
CA ALA A 199 -19.01 14.86 5.06
C ALA A 199 -20.43 14.34 4.83
N PHE A 200 -20.56 13.03 4.61
CA PHE A 200 -21.87 12.39 4.70
C PHE A 200 -22.21 12.33 6.19
N ASP A 201 -23.06 13.25 6.64
CA ASP A 201 -23.58 13.25 8.00
C ASP A 201 -24.37 11.94 8.17
N VAL A 202 -23.76 10.96 8.84
CA VAL A 202 -24.44 9.74 9.25
C VAL A 202 -25.35 10.18 10.40
N ASP A 203 -26.53 10.71 10.07
CA ASP A 203 -27.50 11.14 11.07
C ASP A 203 -27.74 9.94 12.01
N PRO A 204 -27.32 10.01 13.29
CA PRO A 204 -27.48 8.90 14.22
C PRO A 204 -28.96 8.60 14.50
N ARG A 205 -29.88 9.45 14.04
CA ARG A 205 -31.33 9.24 14.08
C ARG A 205 -31.88 8.50 12.87
N VAL A 206 -31.11 8.34 11.79
CA VAL A 206 -31.49 7.44 10.70
C VAL A 206 -31.33 6.02 11.22
N PRO A 207 -32.44 5.29 11.45
CA PRO A 207 -32.34 3.91 11.88
C PRO A 207 -31.55 3.15 10.82
N GLY A 208 -30.49 2.44 11.24
CA GLY A 208 -29.82 1.49 10.37
C GLY A 208 -30.85 0.57 9.72
N PRO A 209 -30.56 0.01 8.52
CA PRO A 209 -31.50 -0.81 7.77
C PRO A 209 -32.19 -1.80 8.71
N ALA A 210 -33.53 -1.74 8.74
CA ALA A 210 -34.35 -2.51 9.67
C ALA A 210 -33.84 -3.96 9.71
N ALA A 211 -33.64 -4.49 10.92
CA ALA A 211 -33.15 -5.84 11.10
C ALA A 211 -33.96 -6.79 10.21
N PRO A 212 -33.31 -7.59 9.34
CA PRO A 212 -34.02 -8.43 8.40
C PRO A 212 -34.94 -9.38 9.17
N HIS A 213 -36.22 -9.36 8.84
CA HIS A 213 -37.25 -10.13 9.55
C HIS A 213 -37.16 -11.63 9.21
N SER A 214 -36.35 -11.99 8.20
CA SER A 214 -36.10 -13.36 7.78
C SER A 214 -34.87 -13.95 8.47
N ALA A 215 -34.95 -15.22 8.83
CA ALA A 215 -33.81 -15.96 9.39
C ALA A 215 -32.58 -15.94 8.46
N VAL A 216 -32.81 -15.94 7.14
CA VAL A 216 -31.77 -15.84 6.11
C VAL A 216 -31.07 -14.48 6.12
N GLY A 217 -31.81 -13.38 6.28
CA GLY A 217 -31.20 -12.06 6.34
C GLY A 217 -30.39 -11.84 7.61
N ARG A 218 -30.80 -12.42 8.74
CA ARG A 218 -29.99 -12.43 9.98
C ARG A 218 -28.71 -13.22 9.80
N LEU A 219 -28.77 -14.38 9.12
CA LEU A 219 -27.59 -15.20 8.82
C LEU A 219 -26.59 -14.47 7.91
N LEU A 220 -27.08 -13.77 6.89
CA LEU A 220 -26.25 -12.98 5.97
C LEU A 220 -25.61 -11.76 6.67
N GLN A 221 -26.33 -11.12 7.58
CA GLN A 221 -25.81 -9.98 8.36
C GLN A 221 -24.76 -10.44 9.38
N SER A 222 -24.98 -11.57 10.05
CA SER A 222 -23.97 -12.22 10.91
C SER A 222 -22.75 -12.67 10.10
N GLY A 223 -22.95 -13.19 8.88
CA GLY A 223 -21.87 -13.55 7.95
C GLY A 223 -21.03 -12.35 7.50
N ARG A 224 -21.67 -11.20 7.24
CA ARG A 224 -20.97 -9.94 6.92
C ARG A 224 -20.17 -9.38 8.10
N GLY A 225 -20.61 -9.57 9.34
CA GLY A 225 -19.85 -9.18 10.53
C GLY A 225 -18.63 -10.06 10.81
N LEU A 226 -18.63 -11.31 10.33
CA LEU A 226 -17.53 -12.27 10.50
C LEU A 226 -16.43 -12.13 9.44
N LEU A 227 -16.74 -11.51 8.30
CA LEU A 227 -15.78 -11.24 7.22
C LEU A 227 -14.61 -10.33 7.64
N PRO A 228 -14.82 -9.23 8.40
CA PRO A 228 -13.74 -8.40 8.92
C PRO A 228 -13.02 -8.98 10.14
N SER A 229 -13.70 -9.79 10.95
CA SER A 229 -13.22 -10.18 12.29
C SER A 229 -12.62 -11.60 12.38
N GLY A 230 -12.77 -12.40 11.32
CA GLY A 230 -12.29 -13.79 11.26
C GLY A 230 -13.17 -14.76 12.05
N LEU A 231 -13.13 -16.05 11.67
CA LEU A 231 -13.86 -17.10 12.39
C LEU A 231 -12.99 -17.58 13.56
N PRO A 232 -13.51 -17.57 14.80
CA PRO A 232 -12.79 -18.15 15.94
C PRO A 232 -12.82 -19.68 15.82
N VAL A 233 -11.64 -20.30 15.77
CA VAL A 233 -11.47 -21.75 15.85
C VAL A 233 -10.50 -22.04 16.99
N GLY A 234 -11.04 -22.42 18.15
CA GLY A 234 -10.26 -22.59 19.39
C GLY A 234 -9.71 -21.26 19.91
N SER A 235 -8.42 -21.22 20.27
CA SER A 235 -7.71 -20.02 20.72
C SER A 235 -7.24 -19.09 19.61
N HIS A 236 -7.48 -19.45 18.34
CA HIS A 236 -6.95 -18.72 17.18
C HIS A 236 -8.08 -18.22 16.27
N ARG A 237 -7.86 -17.04 15.67
CA ARG A 237 -8.78 -16.46 14.68
C ARG A 237 -8.22 -16.71 13.29
N PHE A 238 -9.03 -17.33 12.43
CA PHE A 238 -8.66 -17.59 11.04
C PHE A 238 -9.47 -16.69 10.12
N GLY A 239 -8.80 -15.99 9.20
CA GLY A 239 -9.46 -15.23 8.15
C GLY A 239 -10.32 -16.16 7.28
N VAL A 240 -11.55 -15.75 6.98
CA VAL A 240 -12.57 -16.57 6.29
C VAL A 240 -12.07 -17.12 4.95
N ARG A 241 -11.24 -16.34 4.23
CA ARG A 241 -10.60 -16.78 2.98
C ARG A 241 -9.69 -17.99 3.17
N ARG A 242 -8.87 -18.04 4.24
CA ARG A 242 -7.96 -19.18 4.49
C ARG A 242 -8.72 -20.47 4.78
N LEU A 243 -9.86 -20.37 5.46
CA LEU A 243 -10.77 -21.50 5.69
C LEU A 243 -11.44 -21.97 4.40
N ALA A 244 -11.88 -21.04 3.55
CA ALA A 244 -12.46 -21.37 2.25
C ALA A 244 -11.43 -22.03 1.32
N THR A 245 -10.21 -21.48 1.23
CA THR A 245 -9.12 -22.07 0.46
C THR A 245 -8.75 -23.45 0.99
N GLY A 246 -8.63 -23.62 2.32
CA GLY A 246 -8.38 -24.92 2.93
C GLY A 246 -9.46 -25.94 2.62
N LEU A 247 -10.74 -25.55 2.68
CA LEU A 247 -11.87 -26.40 2.34
C LEU A 247 -11.85 -26.81 0.87
N VAL A 248 -11.60 -25.87 -0.05
CA VAL A 248 -11.50 -26.15 -1.49
C VAL A 248 -10.35 -27.10 -1.78
N VAL A 249 -9.20 -26.92 -1.15
CA VAL A 249 -8.05 -27.81 -1.30
C VAL A 249 -8.38 -29.20 -0.77
N VAL A 250 -8.98 -29.33 0.41
CA VAL A 250 -9.38 -30.64 0.96
C VAL A 250 -10.40 -31.34 0.07
N VAL A 251 -11.43 -30.62 -0.40
CA VAL A 251 -12.44 -31.17 -1.33
C VAL A 251 -11.79 -31.58 -2.65
N GLY A 252 -10.91 -30.76 -3.20
CA GLY A 252 -10.15 -31.07 -4.42
C GLY A 252 -9.28 -32.32 -4.26
N VAL A 253 -8.58 -32.46 -3.14
CA VAL A 253 -7.75 -33.63 -2.81
C VAL A 253 -8.61 -34.90 -2.64
N VAL A 254 -9.77 -34.81 -1.98
CA VAL A 254 -10.68 -35.95 -1.82
C VAL A 254 -11.28 -36.38 -3.15
N VAL A 255 -11.68 -35.44 -4.00
CA VAL A 255 -12.22 -35.73 -5.34
C VAL A 255 -11.13 -36.33 -6.24
N ALA A 256 -9.92 -35.76 -6.23
CA ALA A 256 -8.79 -36.29 -6.99
C ALA A 256 -8.38 -37.69 -6.51
N GLY A 257 -8.36 -37.94 -5.20
CA GLY A 257 -8.09 -39.27 -4.63
C GLY A 257 -9.17 -40.30 -4.95
N ALA A 258 -10.44 -39.90 -5.00
CA ALA A 258 -11.54 -40.78 -5.37
C ALA A 258 -11.56 -41.12 -6.88
N TRP A 259 -11.00 -40.25 -7.73
CA TRP A 259 -10.90 -40.48 -9.17
C TRP A 259 -9.59 -41.17 -9.58
N GLY A 260 -8.50 -41.02 -8.82
CA GLY A 260 -7.24 -41.74 -9.03
C GLY A 260 -7.22 -43.17 -8.49
N ALA A 261 -8.25 -43.59 -7.75
CA ALA A 261 -8.40 -44.94 -7.19
C ALA A 261 -9.31 -45.87 -8.02
N ARG A 262 -9.63 -45.49 -9.27
CA ARG A 262 -10.26 -46.35 -10.29
C ARG A 262 -9.26 -46.66 -11.38
#